data_AF-A0A832HV84-F1
#
_entry.id   AF-A0A832HV84-F1
#
_cell.length_a   1.000
_cell.length_b   1.000
_cell.length_c   1.000
_cell.angle_alpha   90.00
_cell.angle_beta   90.00
_cell.angle_gamma   90.00
#
_symmetry.space_group_name_H-M   'P 1'
#
loop_
_entity.id
_entity.type
_entity.pdbx_description
1 polymer ?
#
loop_
_entity_poly.entity_id
_entity_poly.type
_entity_poly.pdbx_seq_one_letter_code
_entity_poly.pdbx_strand_id
1 'polypeptide(L)'
;MKTAASISVETARSIPDGTGQLRALVSKVRNRWLAFSAGRGFSWIVLFIIPAATIEFVLDWWLEMPLEARTLWLGLEMAAVAWLLLRFAIRPWLKRPDDDTVALWIEKAQPDFRTRLIASLQLSRPGALAPGDSQALVRALVADTCRLAEQQQPAAIIPSRPLATLAGYAAIVLG
;
A
#
# COMPACT_ATOMS: atom_id res chain seq x y z
N MET A 1 -14.21 22.70 -42.87
CA MET A 1 -13.01 21.90 -42.51
C MET A 1 -12.67 21.90 -41.00
N LYS A 2 -13.51 22.43 -40.09
CA LYS A 2 -13.27 22.40 -38.63
C LYS A 2 -13.91 21.22 -37.88
N THR A 3 -14.70 20.40 -38.58
CA THR A 3 -15.56 19.36 -37.95
C THR A 3 -14.86 18.02 -37.74
N ALA A 4 -13.80 17.70 -38.49
CA ALA A 4 -13.08 16.43 -38.35
C ALA A 4 -12.10 16.41 -37.16
N ALA A 5 -11.55 17.58 -36.79
CA ALA A 5 -10.57 17.68 -35.70
C ALA A 5 -11.24 17.66 -34.31
N SER A 6 -12.49 18.09 -34.19
CA SER A 6 -13.24 18.05 -32.92
C SER A 6 -13.73 16.64 -32.56
N ILE A 7 -14.01 15.77 -33.54
CA ILE A 7 -14.46 14.39 -33.31
C ILE A 7 -13.33 13.53 -32.72
N SER A 8 -12.09 13.74 -33.15
CA SER A 8 -10.91 13.02 -32.63
C SER A 8 -10.57 13.41 -31.18
N VAL A 9 -10.89 14.63 -30.76
CA VAL A 9 -10.65 15.11 -29.39
C VAL A 9 -11.80 14.72 -28.44
N GLU A 10 -13.04 14.63 -28.93
CA GLU A 10 -14.20 14.13 -28.17
C GLU A 10 -14.07 12.62 -27.89
N THR A 11 -13.62 11.84 -28.88
CA THR A 11 -13.44 10.38 -28.74
C THR A 11 -12.34 10.03 -27.73
N ALA A 12 -11.30 10.87 -27.61
CA ALA A 12 -10.23 10.75 -26.63
C ALA A 12 -10.68 11.02 -25.18
N ARG A 13 -11.91 11.50 -24.96
CA ARG A 13 -12.48 11.75 -23.63
C ARG A 13 -13.32 10.59 -23.10
N SER A 14 -13.59 9.57 -23.91
CA SER A 14 -14.22 8.32 -23.46
C SER A 14 -13.19 7.39 -22.81
N ILE A 15 -12.65 7.82 -21.66
CA ILE A 15 -12.01 6.90 -20.73
C ILE A 15 -13.03 5.77 -20.47
N PRO A 16 -12.66 4.49 -20.61
CA PRO A 16 -13.62 3.41 -20.44
C PRO A 16 -14.18 3.47 -19.02
N ASP A 17 -15.51 3.51 -18.87
CA ASP A 17 -16.21 3.73 -17.60
C ASP A 17 -15.78 2.75 -16.48
N GLY A 18 -15.22 1.59 -16.84
CA GLY A 18 -14.67 0.59 -15.92
C GLY A 18 -13.23 0.83 -15.45
N THR A 19 -12.43 1.66 -16.12
CA THR A 19 -11.00 1.86 -15.76
C THR A 19 -10.82 2.56 -14.42
N GLY A 20 -11.72 3.48 -14.08
CA GLY A 20 -11.76 4.13 -12.77
C GLY A 20 -12.01 3.10 -11.65
N GLN A 21 -12.87 2.11 -11.89
CA GLN A 21 -13.16 1.05 -10.94
C GLN A 21 -11.96 0.12 -10.73
N LEU A 22 -11.27 -0.28 -11.82
CA LEU A 22 -10.06 -1.11 -11.74
C LEU A 22 -8.90 -0.38 -11.03
N ARG A 23 -8.67 0.90 -11.34
CA ARG A 23 -7.68 1.72 -10.62
C ARG A 23 -8.05 1.92 -9.15
N ALA A 24 -9.35 2.07 -8.84
CA ALA A 24 -9.82 2.14 -7.46
C ALA A 24 -9.59 0.83 -6.70
N LEU A 25 -9.78 -0.33 -7.36
CA LEU A 25 -9.47 -1.64 -6.77
C LEU A 25 -7.97 -1.78 -6.46
N VAL A 26 -7.10 -1.48 -7.44
CA VAL A 26 -5.64 -1.52 -7.28
C VAL A 26 -5.17 -0.58 -6.18
N SER A 27 -5.69 0.65 -6.15
CA SER A 27 -5.33 1.62 -5.11
C SER A 27 -5.79 1.22 -3.70
N LYS A 28 -6.96 0.57 -3.57
CA LYS A 28 -7.43 -0.02 -2.29
C LYS A 28 -6.48 -1.12 -1.80
N VAL A 29 -6.08 -2.03 -2.68
CA VAL A 29 -5.13 -3.11 -2.35
C VAL A 29 -3.77 -2.54 -1.96
N ARG A 30 -3.26 -1.57 -2.73
CA ARG A 30 -2.01 -0.86 -2.42
C ARG A 30 -2.05 -0.18 -1.06
N ASN A 31 -3.12 0.56 -0.76
CA ASN A 31 -3.25 1.28 0.51
C ASN A 31 -3.35 0.31 1.70
N ARG A 32 -3.97 -0.86 1.53
CA ARG A 32 -4.00 -1.89 2.57
C ARG A 32 -2.65 -2.53 2.83
N TRP A 33 -1.88 -2.82 1.78
CA TRP A 33 -0.52 -3.32 1.93
C TRP A 33 0.38 -2.30 2.63
N LEU A 34 0.23 -1.00 2.31
CA LEU A 34 0.92 0.08 3.01
C LEU A 34 0.46 0.21 4.46
N ALA A 35 -0.84 0.10 4.75
CA ALA A 35 -1.36 0.12 6.12
C ALA A 35 -0.85 -1.06 6.95
N PHE A 36 -0.78 -2.27 6.39
CA PHE A 36 -0.23 -3.44 7.06
C PHE A 36 1.28 -3.32 7.30
N SER A 37 2.01 -2.77 6.31
CA SER A 37 3.45 -2.51 6.43
C SER A 37 3.74 -1.44 7.48
N ALA A 38 2.94 -0.37 7.51
CA ALA A 38 3.03 0.69 8.51
C ALA A 38 2.65 0.18 9.91
N GLY A 39 1.60 -0.63 10.01
CA GLY A 39 1.15 -1.24 11.26
C GLY A 39 2.24 -2.09 11.91
N ARG A 40 2.94 -2.94 11.13
CA ARG A 40 4.08 -3.72 11.62
C ARG A 40 5.23 -2.84 12.11
N GLY A 41 5.49 -1.72 11.45
CA GLY A 41 6.49 -0.74 11.89
C GLY A 41 6.15 -0.13 13.24
N PHE A 42 4.89 0.28 13.42
CA PHE A 42 4.40 0.85 14.66
C PHE A 42 4.48 -0.14 15.83
N SER A 43 4.16 -1.41 15.58
CA SER A 43 4.31 -2.49 16.56
C SER A 43 5.72 -2.59 17.15
N TRP A 44 6.74 -2.58 16.27
CA TRP A 44 8.13 -2.68 16.70
C TRP A 44 8.60 -1.45 17.45
N ILE A 45 8.11 -0.27 17.09
CA ILE A 45 8.41 0.98 17.81
C ILE A 45 7.85 0.91 19.23
N VAL A 46 6.59 0.53 19.39
CA VAL A 46 5.97 0.40 20.73
C VAL A 46 6.67 -0.66 21.56
N LEU A 47 6.97 -1.83 20.98
CA LEU A 47 7.68 -2.91 21.66
C LEU A 47 9.12 -2.52 22.06
N PHE A 48 9.73 -1.56 21.38
CA PHE A 48 11.09 -1.12 21.68
C PHE A 48 11.12 0.05 22.68
N ILE A 49 10.27 1.06 22.49
CA ILE A 49 10.25 2.28 23.31
C ILE A 49 9.82 1.97 24.75
N ILE A 50 8.74 1.19 24.94
CA ILE A 50 8.21 0.96 26.30
C ILE A 50 9.26 0.27 27.20
N PRO A 51 9.90 -0.84 26.78
CA PRO A 51 10.92 -1.48 27.61
C PRO A 51 12.17 -0.61 27.78
N ALA A 52 12.60 0.11 26.74
CA ALA A 52 13.79 0.97 26.82
C ALA A 52 13.59 2.10 27.84
N ALA A 53 12.45 2.80 27.80
CA ALA A 53 12.09 3.81 28.78
C ALA A 53 11.92 3.24 30.19
N THR A 54 11.40 2.01 30.31
CA THR A 54 11.29 1.31 31.61
C THR A 54 12.67 1.01 32.20
N ILE A 55 13.59 0.54 31.36
CA ILE A 55 14.98 0.26 31.75
C ILE A 55 15.69 1.54 32.16
N GLU A 56 15.52 2.64 31.40
CA GLU A 56 16.06 3.95 31.74
C GLU A 56 15.55 4.41 33.11
N PHE A 57 14.25 4.33 33.36
CA PHE A 57 13.65 4.72 34.63
C PHE A 57 14.21 3.93 35.82
N VAL A 58 14.36 2.61 35.67
CA VAL A 58 14.91 1.74 36.73
C VAL A 58 16.39 2.03 36.96
N LEU A 59 17.17 2.21 35.89
CA LEU A 59 18.59 2.57 35.97
C LEU A 59 18.79 3.92 36.64
N ASP A 60 17.95 4.90 36.30
CA ASP A 60 18.01 6.24 36.86
C ASP A 60 17.73 6.26 38.37
N TRP A 61 16.77 5.43 38.81
CA TRP A 61 16.52 5.22 40.24
C TRP A 61 17.73 4.59 40.94
N TRP A 62 18.33 3.56 40.34
CA TRP A 62 19.38 2.77 41.00
C TRP A 62 20.77 3.40 40.99
N LEU A 63 21.11 4.17 39.96
CA LEU A 63 22.47 4.68 39.75
C LEU A 63 22.64 6.18 39.95
N GLU A 64 21.58 6.94 40.28
CA GLU A 64 21.61 8.43 40.33
C GLU A 64 22.35 8.99 39.11
N MET A 65 21.88 8.63 37.91
CA MET A 65 22.68 8.80 36.70
C MET A 65 23.06 10.27 36.45
N PRO A 66 24.35 10.55 36.16
CA PRO A 66 24.78 11.89 35.78
C PRO A 66 24.16 12.28 34.44
N LEU A 67 24.02 13.59 34.22
CA LEU A 67 23.35 14.16 33.04
C LEU A 67 23.92 13.65 31.70
N GLU A 68 25.22 13.34 31.67
CA GLU A 68 25.94 12.79 30.52
C GLU A 68 25.45 11.39 30.13
N ALA A 69 25.22 10.52 31.12
CA ALA A 69 24.71 9.17 30.88
C ALA A 69 23.27 9.21 30.37
N ARG A 70 22.43 10.08 30.95
CA ARG A 70 21.06 10.31 30.47
C ARG A 70 21.03 10.79 29.02
N THR A 71 21.87 11.77 28.66
CA THR A 71 21.89 12.29 27.28
C THR A 71 22.40 11.28 26.26
N LEU A 72 23.39 10.45 26.64
CA LEU A 72 23.84 9.32 25.82
C LEU A 72 22.74 8.28 25.59
N TRP A 73 22.02 7.90 26.64
CA TRP A 73 20.93 6.93 26.55
C TRP A 73 19.78 7.45 25.68
N LEU A 74 19.33 8.69 25.94
CA LEU A 74 18.29 9.34 25.15
C LEU A 74 18.69 9.45 23.67
N GLY A 75 19.97 9.75 23.40
CA GLY A 75 20.52 9.78 22.05
C GLY A 75 20.44 8.42 21.35
N LEU A 76 20.73 7.33 22.06
CA LEU A 76 20.64 5.97 21.54
C LEU A 76 19.19 5.57 21.27
N GLU A 77 18.26 5.88 22.18
CA GLU A 77 16.83 5.64 21.97
C GLU A 77 16.32 6.40 20.75
N MET A 78 16.64 7.70 20.65
CA MET A 78 16.27 8.53 19.51
C MET A 78 16.82 7.98 18.19
N ALA A 79 18.08 7.52 18.18
CA ALA A 79 18.69 6.90 17.01
C ALA A 79 17.98 5.59 16.61
N ALA A 80 17.65 4.74 17.59
CA ALA A 80 16.92 3.49 17.35
C ALA A 80 15.51 3.75 16.80
N VAL A 81 14.78 4.71 17.37
CA VAL A 81 13.46 5.14 16.88
C VAL A 81 13.55 5.70 15.47
N ALA A 82 14.53 6.58 15.20
CA ALA A 82 14.76 7.12 13.87
C ALA A 82 15.05 6.02 12.84
N TRP A 83 15.89 5.04 13.20
CA TRP A 83 16.20 3.90 12.35
C TRP A 83 14.97 3.02 12.08
N LEU A 84 14.15 2.74 13.10
CA LEU A 84 12.88 2.00 12.97
C LEU A 84 11.91 2.75 12.03
N LEU A 85 11.74 4.06 12.22
CA LEU A 85 10.90 4.89 11.36
C LEU A 85 11.40 4.88 9.91
N LEU A 86 12.70 5.03 9.70
CA LEU A 86 13.31 4.94 8.37
C LEU A 86 13.05 3.57 7.72
N ARG A 87 13.24 2.49 8.49
CA ARG A 87 13.17 1.12 7.98
C ARG A 87 11.76 0.63 7.69
N PHE A 88 10.78 1.04 8.50
CA PHE A 88 9.43 0.49 8.49
C PHE A 88 8.34 1.48 8.07
N ALA A 89 8.52 2.79 8.25
CA ALA A 89 7.56 3.79 7.78
C ALA A 89 8.02 4.42 6.46
N ILE A 90 9.24 4.94 6.41
CA ILE A 90 9.70 5.75 5.27
C ILE A 90 10.09 4.87 4.07
N ARG A 91 10.89 3.81 4.27
CA ARG A 91 11.36 2.95 3.17
C ARG A 91 10.24 2.24 2.39
N PRO A 92 9.18 1.70 3.02
CA PRO A 92 8.05 1.11 2.28
C PRO A 92 7.23 2.16 1.52
N TRP A 93 7.16 3.39 2.04
CA TRP A 93 6.50 4.50 1.35
C TRP A 93 7.30 4.98 0.14
N LEU A 94 8.62 5.05 0.25
CA LEU A 94 9.52 5.38 -0.87
C LEU A 94 9.52 4.30 -1.95
N LYS A 95 9.42 3.02 -1.56
CA LYS A 95 9.33 1.88 -2.48
C LYS A 95 7.88 1.48 -2.76
N ARG A 96 7.01 2.48 -2.98
CA ARG A 96 5.60 2.24 -3.28
C ARG A 96 5.51 1.39 -4.58
N PRO A 97 4.89 0.19 -4.54
CA PRO A 97 4.78 -0.64 -5.73
C PRO A 97 3.89 0.05 -6.77
N ASP A 98 4.30 -0.04 -8.05
CA ASP A 98 3.52 0.48 -9.17
C ASP A 98 2.22 -0.32 -9.35
N ASP A 99 1.24 0.27 -10.03
CA ASP A 99 -0.09 -0.32 -10.24
C ASP A 99 0.01 -1.71 -10.88
N ASP A 100 0.96 -1.94 -11.79
CA ASP A 100 1.21 -3.22 -12.44
C ASP A 100 1.73 -4.29 -11.47
N THR A 101 2.60 -3.89 -10.53
CA THR A 101 3.11 -4.80 -9.49
C THR A 101 2.00 -5.24 -8.56
N VAL A 102 1.11 -4.30 -8.20
CA VAL A 102 -0.05 -4.59 -7.36
C VAL A 102 -1.07 -5.46 -8.11
N ALA A 103 -1.30 -5.20 -9.40
CA ALA A 103 -2.14 -6.05 -10.24
C ALA A 103 -1.57 -7.47 -10.33
N LEU A 104 -0.26 -7.63 -10.48
CA LEU A 104 0.40 -8.94 -10.46
C LEU A 104 0.21 -9.68 -9.13
N TRP A 105 0.22 -8.99 -7.99
CA TRP A 105 -0.08 -9.61 -6.71
C TRP A 105 -1.53 -10.08 -6.62
N ILE A 106 -2.47 -9.29 -7.14
CA ILE A 106 -3.89 -9.66 -7.19
C ILE A 106 -4.08 -10.91 -8.06
N GLU A 107 -3.48 -10.96 -9.25
CA GLU A 107 -3.58 -12.13 -10.14
C GLU A 107 -2.91 -13.39 -9.56
N LYS A 108 -1.79 -13.23 -8.84
CA LYS A 108 -1.18 -14.36 -8.12
C LYS A 108 -2.08 -14.90 -7.01
N ALA A 109 -2.84 -14.03 -6.34
CA ALA A 109 -3.81 -14.44 -5.33
C ALA A 109 -5.10 -15.00 -5.96
N GLN A 110 -5.46 -14.54 -7.16
CA GLN A 110 -6.66 -14.94 -7.89
C GLN A 110 -6.32 -15.34 -9.33
N PRO A 111 -6.01 -16.62 -9.57
CA PRO A 111 -5.59 -17.11 -10.88
C PRO A 111 -6.62 -16.89 -12.01
N ASP A 112 -7.90 -16.69 -11.67
CA ASP A 112 -9.00 -16.52 -12.62
C ASP A 112 -8.91 -15.24 -13.46
N PHE A 113 -8.15 -14.24 -13.01
CA PHE A 113 -7.89 -13.04 -13.81
C PHE A 113 -7.02 -13.32 -15.03
N ARG A 114 -6.17 -14.36 -15.02
CA ARG A 114 -5.38 -14.83 -16.18
C ARG A 114 -4.76 -13.70 -17.02
N THR A 115 -4.05 -12.75 -16.40
CA THR A 115 -3.40 -11.60 -17.07
C THR A 115 -4.35 -10.50 -17.58
N ARG A 116 -5.66 -10.68 -17.50
CA ARG A 116 -6.65 -9.68 -17.94
C ARG A 116 -6.60 -8.42 -17.09
N LEU A 117 -6.31 -8.53 -15.79
CA LEU A 117 -6.24 -7.37 -14.89
C LEU A 117 -5.03 -6.50 -15.24
N ILE A 118 -3.85 -7.10 -15.38
CA ILE A 118 -2.64 -6.36 -15.78
C ILE A 118 -2.81 -5.76 -17.18
N ALA A 119 -3.28 -6.56 -18.14
CA ALA A 119 -3.44 -6.11 -19.53
C ALA A 119 -4.46 -4.96 -19.65
N SER A 120 -5.60 -5.05 -18.94
CA SER A 120 -6.60 -3.99 -18.94
C SER A 120 -6.05 -2.67 -18.37
N LEU A 121 -5.19 -2.71 -17.35
CA LEU A 121 -4.54 -1.52 -16.79
C LEU A 121 -3.51 -0.93 -17.73
N GLN A 122 -2.67 -1.77 -18.35
CA GLN A 122 -1.62 -1.35 -19.29
C GLN A 122 -2.22 -0.73 -20.55
N LEU A 123 -3.23 -1.36 -21.15
CA LEU A 123 -3.92 -0.87 -22.35
C LEU A 123 -4.79 0.36 -22.09
N SER A 124 -5.14 0.62 -20.83
CA SER A 124 -5.87 1.82 -20.40
C SER A 124 -4.96 3.00 -20.02
N ARG A 125 -3.63 2.89 -20.20
CA ARG A 125 -2.71 4.00 -19.99
C ARG A 125 -2.77 4.99 -21.16
N PRO A 126 -2.66 6.31 -20.92
CA PRO A 126 -2.61 7.29 -21.99
C PRO A 126 -1.44 6.98 -22.93
N GLY A 127 -1.71 6.90 -24.24
CA GLY A 127 -0.69 6.60 -25.25
C GLY A 127 -0.32 5.11 -25.38
N ALA A 128 -1.03 4.19 -24.72
CA ALA A 128 -0.79 2.75 -24.87
C ALA A 128 -1.31 2.18 -26.21
N LEU A 129 -2.22 2.90 -26.88
CA LEU A 129 -2.83 2.46 -28.14
C LEU A 129 -2.31 3.32 -29.30
N ALA A 130 -1.88 2.66 -30.37
CA ALA A 130 -1.48 3.29 -31.61
C ALA A 130 -2.70 3.65 -32.48
N PRO A 131 -2.57 4.63 -33.40
CA PRO A 131 -3.61 4.90 -34.39
C PRO A 131 -3.89 3.66 -35.24
N GLY A 132 -5.08 3.06 -35.10
CA GLY A 132 -5.48 1.82 -35.77
C GLY A 132 -5.77 0.65 -34.82
N ASP A 133 -5.39 0.76 -33.55
CA ASP A 133 -5.72 -0.24 -32.55
C ASP A 133 -7.22 -0.24 -32.22
N SER A 134 -7.78 -1.43 -32.00
CA SER A 134 -9.20 -1.60 -31.73
C SER A 134 -9.54 -1.20 -30.29
N GLN A 135 -9.95 0.05 -30.12
CA GLN A 135 -10.49 0.54 -28.84
C GLN A 135 -11.72 -0.26 -28.37
N ALA A 136 -12.47 -0.85 -29.29
CA ALA A 136 -13.60 -1.72 -28.97
C ALA A 136 -13.16 -3.00 -28.24
N LEU A 137 -12.06 -3.62 -28.68
CA LEU A 137 -11.47 -4.79 -28.01
C LEU A 137 -10.97 -4.44 -26.60
N VAL A 138 -10.30 -3.30 -26.45
CA VAL A 138 -9.83 -2.83 -25.13
C VAL A 138 -11.00 -2.58 -24.18
N ARG A 139 -12.07 -1.93 -24.67
CA ARG A 139 -13.28 -1.69 -23.88
C ARG A 139 -13.96 -3.00 -23.44
N ALA A 140 -14.08 -3.96 -24.34
CA ALA A 140 -14.63 -5.28 -24.02
C ALA A 140 -13.78 -6.00 -22.97
N LEU A 141 -12.45 -5.99 -23.11
CA LEU A 141 -11.53 -6.58 -22.14
C LEU A 141 -11.66 -5.92 -20.75
N VAL A 142 -11.73 -4.59 -20.69
CA VAL A 142 -11.93 -3.84 -19.44
C VAL A 142 -13.27 -4.21 -18.81
N ALA A 143 -14.36 -4.23 -19.59
CA ALA A 143 -15.69 -4.57 -19.10
C ALA A 143 -15.76 -6.01 -18.54
N ASP A 144 -15.19 -6.98 -19.25
CA ASP A 144 -15.10 -8.36 -18.77
C ASP A 144 -14.26 -8.48 -17.48
N THR A 145 -13.17 -7.72 -17.39
CA THR A 145 -12.32 -7.68 -16.19
C THR A 145 -13.05 -7.07 -15.00
N CYS A 146 -13.83 -6.00 -15.21
CA CYS A 146 -14.67 -5.41 -14.15
C CYS A 146 -15.71 -6.42 -13.65
N ARG A 147 -16.40 -7.11 -14.56
CA ARG A 147 -17.39 -8.13 -14.19
C ARG A 147 -16.78 -9.26 -13.36
N LEU A 148 -15.58 -9.73 -13.72
CA LEU A 148 -14.84 -10.70 -12.92
C LEU A 148 -14.43 -10.14 -11.55
N ALA A 149 -14.01 -8.86 -11.48
CA ALA A 149 -13.66 -8.21 -10.23
C ALA A 149 -14.85 -8.03 -9.27
N GLU A 150 -16.05 -7.77 -9.79
CA GLU A 150 -17.27 -7.71 -8.98
C GLU A 150 -17.64 -9.07 -8.40
N GLN A 151 -17.54 -10.14 -9.21
CA GLN A 151 -17.86 -11.50 -8.79
C GLN A 151 -16.89 -12.04 -7.73
N GLN A 152 -15.61 -11.72 -7.86
CA GLN A 152 -14.56 -12.30 -7.04
C GLN A 152 -14.19 -11.47 -5.81
N GLN A 153 -14.68 -10.24 -5.71
CA GLN A 153 -14.37 -9.27 -4.65
C GLN A 153 -12.90 -9.34 -4.18
N PRO A 154 -11.91 -9.05 -5.04
CA PRO A 154 -10.48 -9.22 -4.73
C PRO A 154 -10.04 -8.46 -3.48
N ALA A 155 -10.74 -7.37 -3.16
CA ALA A 155 -10.56 -6.62 -1.93
C ALA A 155 -10.86 -7.46 -0.67
N ALA A 156 -11.76 -8.43 -0.70
CA ALA A 156 -12.07 -9.25 0.47
C ALA A 156 -10.94 -10.24 0.86
N ILE A 157 -10.02 -10.54 -0.07
CA ILE A 157 -8.99 -11.59 0.09
C ILE A 157 -7.79 -11.14 0.91
N ILE A 158 -7.63 -9.84 1.15
CA ILE A 158 -6.70 -9.37 2.18
C ILE A 158 -7.50 -9.35 3.48
N PRO A 159 -7.34 -10.35 4.36
CA PRO A 159 -8.09 -10.41 5.59
C PRO A 159 -7.85 -9.12 6.36
N SER A 160 -8.94 -8.40 6.63
CA SER A 160 -9.01 -7.25 7.52
C SER A 160 -8.80 -7.68 8.98
N ARG A 161 -7.89 -8.63 9.24
CA ARG A 161 -7.62 -9.12 10.57
C ARG A 161 -7.16 -7.93 11.40
N PRO A 162 -7.99 -7.51 12.35
CA PRO A 162 -7.86 -6.22 12.97
C PRO A 162 -6.59 -6.24 13.81
N LEU A 163 -6.09 -5.05 14.07
CA LEU A 163 -5.03 -4.69 15.01
C LEU A 163 -5.23 -5.24 16.46
N ALA A 164 -6.18 -6.15 16.69
CA ALA A 164 -6.53 -6.76 17.97
C ALA A 164 -5.45 -7.71 18.49
N THR A 165 -4.75 -8.47 17.64
CA THR A 165 -3.60 -9.28 18.10
C THR A 165 -2.44 -8.42 18.58
N LEU A 166 -2.34 -7.18 18.09
CA LEU A 166 -1.36 -6.19 18.54
C LEU A 166 -1.72 -5.57 19.90
N ALA A 167 -3.01 -5.35 20.15
CA ALA A 167 -3.50 -4.99 21.48
C ALA A 167 -3.19 -6.09 22.51
N GLY A 168 -3.24 -7.37 22.11
CA GLY A 168 -2.85 -8.49 22.96
C GLY A 168 -1.37 -8.46 23.40
N TYR A 169 -0.44 -8.16 22.48
CA TYR A 169 0.98 -8.01 22.83
C TYR A 169 1.25 -6.74 23.65
N ALA A 170 0.54 -5.64 23.38
CA ALA A 170 0.65 -4.42 24.18
C ALA A 170 0.15 -4.64 25.63
N ALA A 171 -0.90 -5.45 25.82
CA ALA A 171 -1.41 -5.81 27.14
C ALA A 171 -0.44 -6.71 27.92
N ILE A 172 0.34 -7.58 27.25
CA ILE A 172 1.36 -8.43 27.89
C ILE A 172 2.60 -7.63 28.31
N VAL A 173 2.91 -6.53 27.60
CA VAL A 173 4.03 -5.64 27.97
C VAL A 173 3.64 -4.65 29.08
N LEU A 174 2.34 -4.34 29.21
CA LEU A 174 1.81 -3.38 30.20
C LEU A 174 1.20 -4.03 31.45
N GLY A 175 1.05 -5.36 31.50
CA GLY A 175 0.47 -6.11 32.62
C GLY A 175 1.48 -7.08 33.22
#